data_AF-A0A1Y0E943-F1
#
_entry.id   AF-A0A1Y0E943-F1
#
_cell.length_a   1.000
_cell.length_b   1.000
_cell.length_c   1.000
_cell.angle_alpha   90.00
_cell.angle_beta   90.00
_cell.angle_gamma   90.00
#
_symmetry.space_group_name_H-M   'P 1'
#
loop_
_entity.id
_entity.type
_entity.pdbx_description
1 polymer ?
#
loop_
_entity_poly.entity_id
_entity_poly.type
_entity_poly.pdbx_seq_one_letter_code
_entity_poly.pdbx_strand_id
1 'polypeptide(L)'
;MDRQTLMLELKGLSQVMNADVRELVYKRQAVSTLADEYEAVNPFHDMLDHLESDLIHAIDRSIHENLSREAGSVFADQWHQMSVHEQFQYLENYVRGVSK
;
A
#
# COMPACT_ATOMS: atom_id res chain seq x y z
N MET A 1 -15.79 -13.91 -8.14
CA MET A 1 -15.55 -12.65 -7.41
C MET A 1 -16.65 -12.50 -6.38
N ASP A 2 -16.27 -12.44 -5.10
CA ASP A 2 -17.20 -12.33 -3.99
C ASP A 2 -17.59 -10.86 -3.74
N ARG A 3 -18.82 -10.64 -3.28
CA ARG A 3 -19.45 -9.33 -3.09
C ARG A 3 -18.75 -8.50 -1.99
N GLN A 4 -18.03 -9.17 -1.09
CA GLN A 4 -17.21 -8.55 -0.03
C GLN A 4 -15.86 -8.03 -0.54
N THR A 5 -15.27 -8.68 -1.56
CA THR A 5 -14.05 -8.22 -2.24
C THR A 5 -14.29 -6.92 -2.99
N LEU A 6 -15.49 -6.72 -3.55
CA LEU A 6 -15.87 -5.52 -4.31
C LEU A 6 -16.02 -4.24 -3.45
N MET A 7 -16.25 -4.36 -2.13
CA MET A 7 -16.41 -3.18 -1.25
C MET A 7 -15.08 -2.53 -0.87
N LEU A 8 -13.99 -3.30 -0.82
CA LEU A 8 -12.62 -2.78 -0.71
C LEU A 8 -12.24 -1.94 -1.94
N GLU A 9 -12.65 -2.42 -3.12
CA GLU A 9 -12.10 -1.99 -4.40
C GLU A 9 -12.45 -0.55 -4.82
N LEU A 10 -13.50 0.08 -4.28
CA LEU A 10 -13.99 1.34 -4.87
C LEU A 10 -14.16 2.53 -3.92
N LYS A 11 -14.37 2.35 -2.61
CA LYS A 11 -14.52 3.48 -1.67
C LYS A 11 -13.53 3.51 -0.52
N GLY A 12 -13.18 2.36 0.06
CA GLY A 12 -12.22 2.30 1.17
C GLY A 12 -10.83 2.69 0.70
N LEU A 13 -10.36 2.09 -0.41
CA LEU A 13 -9.02 2.34 -0.92
C LEU A 13 -8.81 3.79 -1.40
N SER A 14 -9.80 4.41 -2.05
CA SER A 14 -9.66 5.81 -2.50
C SER A 14 -9.60 6.80 -1.33
N GLN A 15 -10.21 6.46 -0.18
CA GLN A 15 -10.13 7.22 1.06
C GLN A 15 -8.82 6.94 1.81
N VAL A 16 -8.34 5.70 1.79
CA VAL A 16 -7.06 5.31 2.42
C VAL A 16 -5.85 5.82 1.61
N MET A 17 -5.95 5.89 0.29
CA MET A 17 -4.91 6.39 -0.62
C MET A 17 -4.88 7.91 -0.66
N ASN A 18 -4.55 8.53 0.47
CA ASN A 18 -4.31 9.95 0.60
C ASN A 18 -2.97 10.37 -0.06
N ALA A 19 -2.64 11.65 -0.03
CA ALA A 19 -1.43 12.17 -0.68
C ALA A 19 -0.15 11.53 -0.12
N ASP A 20 -0.08 11.36 1.20
CA ASP A 20 1.11 10.82 1.89
C ASP A 20 1.36 9.36 1.53
N VAL A 21 0.30 8.53 1.54
CA VAL A 21 0.37 7.12 1.14
C VAL A 21 0.79 7.01 -0.33
N ARG A 22 0.23 7.84 -1.22
CA ARG A 22 0.63 7.84 -2.64
C ARG A 22 2.10 8.20 -2.82
N GLU A 23 2.58 9.21 -2.12
CA GLU A 23 3.98 9.63 -2.18
C GLU A 23 4.92 8.49 -1.74
N LEU A 24 4.58 7.79 -0.66
CA LEU A 24 5.36 6.64 -0.17
C LEU A 24 5.35 5.47 -1.17
N VAL A 25 4.22 5.18 -1.81
CA VAL A 25 4.14 4.15 -2.87
C VAL A 25 5.04 4.51 -4.05
N TYR A 26 5.01 5.77 -4.51
CA TYR A 26 5.90 6.22 -5.59
C TYR A 26 7.37 6.13 -5.22
N LYS A 27 7.73 6.52 -3.98
CA LYS A 27 9.10 6.39 -3.47
C LYS A 27 9.54 4.93 -3.44
N ARG A 28 8.75 4.04 -2.83
CA ARG A 28 9.04 2.60 -2.79
C ARG A 28 9.27 2.05 -4.20
N GLN A 29 8.41 2.40 -5.16
CA GLN A 29 8.55 1.94 -6.54
C GLN A 29 9.88 2.41 -7.15
N ALA A 30 10.22 3.70 -7.03
CA ALA A 30 11.46 4.23 -7.58
C ALA A 30 12.70 3.56 -6.97
N VAL A 31 12.67 3.33 -5.65
CA VAL A 31 13.78 2.71 -4.93
C VAL A 31 13.89 1.21 -5.25
N SER A 32 12.77 0.51 -5.45
CA SER A 32 12.78 -0.89 -5.87
C SER A 32 13.43 -1.03 -7.24
N THR A 33 13.10 -0.15 -8.19
CA THR A 33 13.75 -0.13 -9.50
C THR A 33 15.24 0.15 -9.40
N LEU A 34 15.65 1.12 -8.57
CA LEU A 34 17.07 1.39 -8.32
C LEU A 34 17.79 0.21 -7.67
N ALA A 35 17.13 -0.49 -6.75
CA ALA A 35 17.67 -1.66 -6.09
C ALA A 35 17.87 -2.83 -7.08
N ASP A 36 16.92 -3.05 -7.98
CA ASP A 36 16.99 -4.11 -8.98
C ASP A 36 18.13 -3.89 -10.00
N GLU A 37 18.42 -2.62 -10.32
CA GLU A 37 19.45 -2.23 -11.29
C GLU A 37 20.85 -2.09 -10.70
N TYR A 38 21.01 -2.22 -9.37
CA TYR A 38 22.28 -1.96 -8.70
C TYR A 38 23.16 -3.22 -8.59
N GLU A 39 24.31 -3.23 -9.28
CA GLU A 39 25.20 -4.41 -9.35
C GLU A 39 26.17 -4.57 -8.15
N ALA A 40 26.34 -3.55 -7.31
CA ALA A 40 27.24 -3.58 -6.14
C ALA A 40 26.50 -3.94 -4.84
N VAL A 41 27.17 -3.86 -3.67
CA VAL A 41 26.50 -4.00 -2.36
C VAL A 41 25.38 -2.96 -2.29
N ASN A 42 24.14 -3.42 -2.32
CA ASN A 42 22.99 -2.60 -2.63
C ASN A 42 22.54 -1.77 -1.41
N PRO A 43 22.79 -0.44 -1.41
CA PRO A 43 22.44 0.42 -0.28
C PRO A 43 20.93 0.72 -0.23
N PHE A 44 20.17 0.33 -1.27
CA PHE A 44 18.76 0.63 -1.38
C PHE A 44 17.88 -0.38 -0.63
N HIS A 45 18.41 -1.53 -0.21
CA HIS A 45 17.65 -2.49 0.60
C HIS A 45 17.27 -1.91 1.97
N ASP A 46 18.22 -1.29 2.68
CA ASP A 46 17.92 -0.65 3.97
C ASP A 46 16.88 0.48 3.80
N MET A 47 16.96 1.21 2.68
CA MET A 47 16.01 2.27 2.37
C MET A 47 14.62 1.73 2.01
N LEU A 48 14.55 0.56 1.35
CA LEU A 48 13.29 -0.13 1.09
C LEU A 48 12.65 -0.58 2.38
N ASP A 49 13.39 -1.20 3.30
CA ASP A 49 12.87 -1.65 4.58
C ASP A 49 12.24 -0.49 5.38
N HIS A 50 12.91 0.67 5.39
CA HIS A 50 12.36 1.88 6.02
C HIS A 50 11.09 2.38 5.33
N LEU A 51 11.09 2.44 4.00
CA LEU A 51 9.91 2.89 3.23
C LEU A 51 8.72 1.94 3.39
N GLU A 52 8.97 0.64 3.46
CA GLU A 52 7.94 -0.36 3.70
C GLU A 52 7.34 -0.22 5.10
N SER A 53 8.17 0.01 6.12
CA SER A 53 7.68 0.28 7.48
C SER A 53 6.86 1.57 7.55
N ASP A 54 7.32 2.65 6.92
CA ASP A 54 6.59 3.93 6.87
C ASP A 54 5.26 3.77 6.14
N LEU A 55 5.23 3.00 5.05
CA LEU A 55 4.02 2.75 4.27
C LEU A 55 2.99 1.94 5.05
N ILE A 56 3.40 0.92 5.80
CA ILE A 56 2.51 0.17 6.70
C ILE A 56 1.86 1.11 7.72
N HIS A 57 2.67 1.92 8.42
CA HIS A 57 2.14 2.86 9.41
C HIS A 57 1.23 3.93 8.79
N ALA A 58 1.57 4.43 7.59
CA ALA A 58 0.76 5.43 6.90
C ALA A 58 -0.61 4.86 6.49
N ILE A 59 -0.66 3.60 6.04
CA ILE A 59 -1.91 2.91 5.73
C ILE A 59 -2.76 2.73 6.99
N ASP A 60 -2.20 2.21 8.09
CA ASP A 60 -2.93 2.02 9.34
C ASP A 60 -3.51 3.32 9.87
N ARG A 61 -2.72 4.38 9.83
CA ARG A 61 -3.15 5.72 10.19
C ARG A 61 -4.27 6.21 9.28
N SER A 62 -4.12 6.04 7.97
CA SER A 62 -5.11 6.50 6.98
C SER A 62 -6.43 5.74 7.10
N ILE A 63 -6.41 4.44 7.40
CA ILE A 63 -7.59 3.64 7.74
C ILE A 63 -8.33 4.27 8.93
N HIS A 64 -7.60 4.60 9.99
CA HIS A 64 -8.18 5.18 11.19
C HIS A 64 -8.76 6.59 10.97
N GLU A 65 -8.07 7.42 10.19
CA GLU A 65 -8.44 8.82 9.96
C GLU A 65 -9.55 9.00 8.92
N ASN A 66 -9.57 8.17 7.88
CA ASN A 66 -10.41 8.41 6.69
C ASN A 66 -11.61 7.47 6.56
N LEU A 67 -11.67 6.39 7.34
CA LEU A 67 -12.80 5.46 7.34
C LEU A 67 -13.63 5.59 8.62
N SER A 68 -14.93 5.29 8.53
CA SER A 68 -15.73 5.09 9.75
C SER A 68 -15.19 3.91 10.54
N ARG A 69 -15.51 3.82 11.83
CA ARG A 69 -15.03 2.72 12.68
C ARG A 69 -15.37 1.34 12.12
N GLU A 70 -16.60 1.17 11.62
CA GLU A 70 -17.09 -0.07 11.03
C GLU A 70 -16.37 -0.37 9.71
N ALA A 71 -16.21 0.64 8.85
CA ALA A 71 -15.53 0.50 7.57
C ALA A 71 -14.02 0.23 7.74
N GLY A 72 -13.39 0.89 8.72
CA GLY A 72 -11.99 0.72 9.06
C GLY A 72 -11.70 -0.67 9.62
N SER A 73 -12.57 -1.22 10.47
CA SER A 73 -12.43 -2.59 10.96
C SER A 73 -12.48 -3.62 9.83
N VAL A 74 -13.47 -3.50 8.94
CA VAL A 74 -13.61 -4.43 7.80
C VAL A 74 -12.43 -4.29 6.84
N PHE A 75 -12.00 -3.06 6.54
CA PHE A 75 -10.84 -2.82 5.69
C PHE A 75 -9.57 -3.40 6.31
N ALA A 76 -9.29 -3.13 7.59
CA ALA A 76 -8.11 -3.63 8.28
C ALA A 76 -8.09 -5.16 8.34
N ASP A 77 -9.23 -5.81 8.61
CA ASP A 77 -9.32 -7.27 8.64
C ASP A 77 -8.96 -7.87 7.28
N GLN A 78 -9.46 -7.29 6.19
CA GLN A 78 -9.15 -7.73 4.84
C GLN A 78 -7.72 -7.37 4.42
N TRP A 79 -7.24 -6.19 4.82
CA TRP A 79 -5.87 -5.74 4.57
C TRP A 79 -4.85 -6.69 5.21
N HIS A 80 -5.05 -7.05 6.48
CA HIS A 80 -4.16 -7.95 7.22
C HIS A 80 -4.27 -9.42 6.80
N GLN A 81 -5.30 -9.80 6.05
CA GLN A 81 -5.37 -11.14 5.43
C GLN A 81 -4.44 -11.28 4.22
N MET A 82 -4.09 -10.17 3.56
CA MET A 82 -3.11 -10.17 2.48
C MET A 82 -1.70 -10.24 3.07
N SER A 83 -0.80 -10.99 2.42
CA SER A 83 0.62 -10.90 2.72
C SER A 83 1.15 -9.49 2.42
N VAL A 84 2.23 -9.09 3.09
CA VAL A 84 2.88 -7.78 2.88
C VAL A 84 3.25 -7.57 1.40
N HIS A 85 3.68 -8.63 0.71
CA HIS A 85 3.96 -8.57 -0.72
C HIS A 85 2.71 -8.27 -1.55
N GLU A 86 1.59 -8.95 -1.28
CA GLU A 86 0.31 -8.71 -1.97
C GLU A 86 -0.23 -7.31 -1.68
N GLN A 87 -0.09 -6.82 -0.46
CA GLN A 87 -0.46 -5.46 -0.08
C GLN A 87 0.28 -4.42 -0.94
N PHE A 88 1.61 -4.52 -1.02
CA PHE A 88 2.40 -3.57 -1.82
C PHE A 88 2.11 -3.68 -3.31
N GLN A 89 1.98 -4.89 -3.84
CA GLN A 89 1.60 -5.10 -5.23
C GLN A 89 0.23 -4.47 -5.54
N TYR A 90 -0.72 -4.57 -4.62
CA TYR A 90 -2.05 -3.98 -4.76
C TYR A 90 -2.00 -2.45 -4.78
N LEU A 91 -1.20 -1.82 -3.90
CA LEU A 91 -0.99 -0.37 -3.87
C LEU A 91 -0.32 0.16 -5.14
N GLU A 92 0.70 -0.53 -5.63
CA GLU A 92 1.39 -0.14 -6.87
C GLU A 92 0.47 -0.24 -8.08
N ASN A 93 -0.32 -1.31 -8.18
CA ASN A 93 -1.31 -1.47 -9.26
C ASN A 93 -2.38 -0.38 -9.21
N TYR A 94 -2.82 0.00 -8.02
CA TYR A 94 -3.77 1.09 -7.83
C TYR A 94 -3.21 2.43 -8.32
N VAL A 95 -1.99 2.76 -7.93
CA VAL A 95 -1.33 4.02 -8.31
C VAL A 95 -0.98 4.07 -9.80
N ARG A 96 -0.70 2.93 -10.44
CA ARG A 96 -0.50 2.81 -11.89
C ARG A 96 -1.82 2.88 -12.69
N GLY A 97 -2.97 2.86 -12.03
CA GLY A 97 -4.28 2.82 -12.69
C GLY A 97 -4.57 1.49 -13.40
N VAL A 98 -3.91 0.41 -12.98
CA VAL A 98 -4.09 -0.95 -13.54
C VAL A 98 -5.30 -1.65 -12.90
N SER A 99 -5.85 -1.11 -11.81
CA SER A 99 -7.13 -1.54 -11.24
C SER A 99 -8.27 -1.29 -12.23
N LYS A 100 -8.65 -2.33 -12.98
CA LYS A 100 -9.84 -2.41 -13.83
C LYS A 100 -10.79 -3.46 -13.32
#